data_AF-A0A7J2QZC8-F1
#
_entry.id   AF-A0A7J2QZC8-F1
#
_cell.length_a   1.000
_cell.length_b   1.000
_cell.length_c   1.000
_cell.angle_alpha   90.00
_cell.angle_beta   90.00
_cell.angle_gamma   90.00
#
_symmetry.space_group_name_H-M   'P 1'
#
loop_
_entity.id
_entity.type
_entity.pdbx_description
1 polymer ?
#
loop_
_entity_poly.entity_id
_entity_poly.type
_entity_poly.pdbx_seq_one_letter_code
_entity_poly.pdbx_strand_id
1 'polypeptide(L)' 'MNEFIVIKGARQNNLKNIDVKIPRNKLVVITGISGSGKSSLAMD' A
#
# COMPACT_ATOMS: atom_id res chain seq x y z
N MET A 1 -15.21 15.55 -0.50
CA MET A 1 -14.97 14.27 0.21
C MET A 1 -13.66 13.69 -0.29
N ASN A 2 -12.77 13.20 0.57
CA ASN A 2 -11.50 12.62 0.11
C ASN A 2 -11.75 11.18 -0.34
N GLU A 3 -11.53 10.88 -1.61
CA GLU A 3 -11.90 9.59 -2.22
C GLU A 3 -10.86 8.49 -1.97
N PHE A 4 -9.65 8.86 -1.53
CA PHE A 4 -8.52 7.95 -1.37
C PHE A 4 -7.86 8.05 0.01
N ILE A 5 -7.34 6.94 0.50
CA ILE A 5 -6.26 6.88 1.48
C ILE A 5 -4.96 7.03 0.68
N VAL A 6 -4.14 8.02 1.02
CA VAL A 6 -2.89 8.31 0.29
C VAL A 6 -1.72 8.01 1.21
N ILE A 7 -0.84 7.12 0.77
CA ILE A 7 0.43 6.80 1.40
C ILE A 7 1.52 7.42 0.54
N LYS A 8 2.41 8.20 1.16
CA LYS A 8 3.51 8.89 0.49
C LYS A 8 4.84 8.37 1.01
N GLY A 9 5.72 8.00 0.08
CA GLY A 9 7.07 7.55 0.38
C GLY A 9 7.14 6.36 1.33
N ALA A 10 6.31 5.33 1.14
CA ALA A 10 6.37 4.11 1.93
C ALA A 10 7.72 3.41 1.72
N ARG A 11 8.45 3.22 2.82
CA ARG A 11 9.84 2.72 2.85
C ARG A 11 10.07 1.64 3.92
N GLN A 12 9.02 1.13 4.54
CA GLN A 12 9.15 0.12 5.58
C GLN A 12 9.63 -1.21 4.98
N ASN A 13 10.59 -1.86 5.64
CA ASN A 13 11.23 -3.09 5.20
C ASN A 13 11.79 -3.00 3.76
N ASN A 14 11.18 -3.73 2.82
CA ASN A 14 11.62 -3.85 1.43
C ASN A 14 10.94 -2.84 0.49
N LEU A 15 10.08 -1.95 1.00
CA LEU A 15 9.40 -0.95 0.19
C LEU A 15 10.39 0.10 -0.33
N LYS A 16 10.32 0.36 -1.64
CA LYS A 16 11.30 1.20 -2.35
C LYS A 16 10.82 2.63 -2.54
N ASN A 17 10.43 3.30 -1.45
CA ASN A 17 9.90 4.67 -1.48
C ASN A 17 8.72 4.83 -2.43
N ILE A 18 7.66 4.07 -2.20
CA ILE A 18 6.50 4.04 -3.10
C ILE A 18 5.38 4.96 -2.62
N ASP A 19 4.68 5.55 -3.58
CA ASP A 19 3.44 6.30 -3.34
C ASP A 19 2.24 5.43 -3.74
N VAL A 20 1.24 5.36 -2.87
CA VAL A 20 0.04 4.53 -3.08
C VAL A 20 -1.22 5.34 -2.82
N LYS A 21 -2.24 5.14 -3.66
CA LYS A 21 -3.60 5.66 -3.45
C LYS A 21 -4.56 4.48 -3.38
N ILE A 22 -5.24 4.32 -2.24
CA ILE A 22 -6.19 3.25 -1.98
C ILE A 22 -7.60 3.87 -1.96
N PRO A 23 -8.52 3.48 -2.85
CA PRO A 23 -9.88 4.04 -2.86
C PRO A 23 -10.60 3.71 -1.56
N ARG A 24 -11.25 4.72 -0.96
CA ARG A 24 -12.08 4.54 0.24
C ARG A 24 -13.38 3.81 -0.11
N ASN A 25 -13.96 3.13 0.89
CA ASN A 25 -15.25 2.44 0.77
C ASN A 25 -15.29 1.37 -0.34
N LYS A 26 -14.13 0.76 -0.62
CA LYS A 26 -13.98 -0.34 -1.57
C LYS A 26 -13.22 -1.47 -0.91
N LEU A 27 -13.53 -2.71 -1.28
CA LEU A 27 -12.69 -3.85 -0.99
C LEU A 27 -11.49 -3.81 -1.94
N VAL A 28 -10.29 -3.66 -1.39
CA VAL A 28 -9.04 -3.59 -2.16
C VAL A 28 -8.17 -4.79 -1.80
N VAL A 29 -7.70 -5.51 -2.82
CA VAL A 29 -6.84 -6.68 -2.66
C VAL A 29 -5.42 -6.31 -3.05
N ILE A 30 -4.47 -6.56 -2.15
CA ILE A 30 -3.03 -6.40 -2.40
C ILE A 30 -2.46 -7.80 -2.71
N THR A 31 -1.94 -7.99 -3.93
CA THR A 31 -1.42 -9.28 -4.41
C THR A 31 -0.03 -9.14 -5.03
N GLY A 32 0.65 -10.26 -5.29
CA GLY A 32 2.02 -10.32 -5.80
C GLY A 32 2.86 -11.43 -5.16
N ILE A 33 4.03 -11.71 -5.76
CA ILE A 33 4.96 -12.77 -5.34
C ILE A 33 5.41 -12.63 -3.87
N SER A 34 5.92 -13.71 -3.27
CA SER A 34 6.53 -13.64 -1.93
C SER A 34 7.68 -12.60 -1.91
N GLY A 35 7.81 -11.86 -0.80
CA GLY A 35 8.85 -10.83 -0.66
C GLY A 35 8.65 -9.56 -1.49
N SER A 36 7.49 -9.34 -2.10
CA SER A 36 7.18 -8.10 -2.86
C SER A 36 6.78 -6.89 -2.00
N GLY A 37 6.58 -7.08 -0.69
CA GLY A 37 6.24 -5.99 0.24
C GLY A 37 4.75 -5.77 0.50
N LYS A 38 3.89 -6.75 0.13
CA LYS A 38 2.44 -6.70 0.37
C LYS A 38 2.10 -6.49 1.85
N SER A 39 2.62 -7.34 2.74
CA SER A 39 2.35 -7.26 4.18
C SER A 39 2.89 -5.96 4.77
N SER A 40 4.09 -5.53 4.33
CA SER A 40 4.68 -4.26 4.75
C SER A 40 4.01 -3.03 4.14
N LEU A 41 3.10 -3.18 3.18
CA LEU A 41 2.25 -2.08 2.70
C LEU A 41 0.88 -2.10 3.39
N ALA A 42 0.41 -3.28 3.79
CA ALA A 42 -0.95 -3.48 4.32
C ALA A 42 -1.04 -3.45 5.85
N MET A 43 0.05 -3.78 6.55
CA MET A 43 0.04 -4.07 7.99
C MET A 43 1.19 -3.41 8.76
N ASP A 44 2.42 -3.49 8.24
CA ASP A 44 3.63 -2.95 8.89
C ASP A 44 3.95 -1.52 8.43
#